data_AF-A0A962M2G6-F1
#
_entry.id   AF-A0A962M2G6-F1
#
_cell.length_a   1.000
_cell.length_b   1.000
_cell.length_c   1.000
_cell.angle_alpha   90.00
_cell.angle_beta   90.00
_cell.angle_gamma   90.00
#
_symmetry.space_group_name_H-M   'P 1'
#
loop_
_entity.id
_entity.type
_entity.pdbx_description
1 polymer ?
#
loop_
_entity_poly.entity_id
_entity_poly.type
_entity_poly.pdbx_seq_one_letter_code
_entity_poly.pdbx_strand_id
1 'polypeptide(L)'
;MEDKNTRYSFVEEVREGLNFWDINQELQYWSPYNELIKEEGKRRSSRIMQAIYKIYDPKSSYQNSSKDRTEKQMQKDIAENYLNEKDFEWSKYKKLIQAYKKDSKTFLEKELEYWEIELLERREYQRTLPWDTSAKEKDSLLVTQDKLFESYLKIKKQLEEERENSTTHGNTHRSLLEARKS
;
A
#
# COMPACT_ATOMS: atom_id res chain seq x y z
N MET A 1 3.07 26.00 13.23
CA MET A 1 2.41 25.89 11.91
C MET A 1 2.63 24.46 11.44
N GLU A 2 1.55 23.82 11.01
CA GLU A 2 1.31 22.37 11.03
C GLU A 2 2.47 21.46 10.65
N ASP A 3 2.88 20.65 11.62
CA ASP A 3 3.77 19.52 11.46
C ASP A 3 3.02 18.44 10.67
N LYS A 4 3.22 18.40 9.35
CA LYS A 4 2.66 17.37 8.44
C LYS A 4 3.36 16.01 8.60
N ASN A 5 3.74 15.68 9.83
CA ASN A 5 4.38 14.44 10.19
C ASN A 5 3.32 13.33 10.25
N THR A 6 2.93 12.85 9.07
CA THR A 6 1.96 11.78 8.93
C THR A 6 2.63 10.50 9.37
N ARG A 7 2.22 10.04 10.55
CA ARG A 7 2.68 8.87 11.29
C ARG A 7 2.79 7.65 10.39
N TYR A 8 4.00 7.13 10.26
CA TYR A 8 4.28 5.87 9.56
C TYR A 8 3.98 4.70 10.51
N SER A 9 3.16 3.74 10.09
CA SER A 9 3.30 2.37 10.60
C SER A 9 3.89 1.54 9.48
N PHE A 10 5.19 1.30 9.52
CA PHE A 10 5.82 0.36 8.61
C PHE A 10 5.35 -1.03 9.01
N VAL A 11 4.36 -1.57 8.28
CA VAL A 11 3.96 -2.96 8.49
C VAL A 11 5.08 -3.83 7.96
N GLU A 12 5.65 -4.64 8.84
CA GLU A 12 6.69 -5.59 8.50
C GLU A 12 6.06 -6.93 8.09
N GLU A 13 6.68 -7.56 7.08
CA GLU A 13 6.31 -8.93 6.71
C GLU A 13 6.62 -9.88 7.87
N VAL A 14 5.63 -10.69 8.20
CA VAL A 14 5.76 -11.66 9.28
C VAL A 14 6.13 -12.99 8.67
N ARG A 15 7.29 -13.53 9.07
CA ARG A 15 7.74 -14.86 8.66
C ARG A 15 6.74 -15.93 9.10
N GLU A 16 6.67 -17.01 8.33
CA GLU A 16 5.78 -18.12 8.63
C GLU A 16 6.02 -18.69 10.04
N GLY A 17 4.95 -18.90 10.80
CA GLY A 17 5.01 -19.36 12.19
C GLY A 17 5.09 -18.24 13.25
N LEU A 18 5.34 -16.99 12.86
CA LEU A 18 5.31 -15.85 13.78
C LEU A 18 3.92 -15.18 13.83
N ASN A 19 3.62 -14.54 14.95
CA ASN A 19 2.40 -13.78 15.13
C ASN A 19 2.57 -12.36 14.56
N PHE A 20 1.61 -11.91 13.77
CA PHE A 20 1.62 -10.59 13.12
C PHE A 20 1.77 -9.46 14.13
N TRP A 21 1.08 -9.58 15.24
CA TRP A 21 1.02 -8.56 16.28
C TRP A 21 2.30 -8.45 17.08
N ASP A 22 3.08 -9.52 17.18
CA ASP A 22 4.33 -9.51 17.93
C ASP A 22 5.42 -8.71 17.20
N ILE A 23 5.33 -8.64 15.87
CA ILE A 23 6.17 -7.81 15.02
C ILE A 23 5.58 -6.39 14.91
N ASN A 24 4.29 -6.30 14.56
CA ASN A 24 3.59 -5.04 14.32
C ASN A 24 2.85 -4.56 15.58
N GLN A 25 3.57 -4.39 16.68
CA GLN A 25 2.97 -4.16 18.00
C GLN A 25 2.17 -2.87 18.09
N GLU A 26 2.59 -1.83 17.37
CA GLU A 26 1.99 -0.50 17.42
C GLU A 26 0.56 -0.49 16.90
N LEU A 27 0.26 -1.33 15.90
CA LEU A 27 -1.10 -1.46 15.36
C LEU A 27 -2.09 -1.99 16.39
N GLN A 28 -1.64 -2.77 17.38
CA GLN A 28 -2.52 -3.35 18.40
C GLN A 28 -3.25 -2.28 19.25
N TYR A 29 -2.79 -1.03 19.23
CA TYR A 29 -3.37 0.05 20.02
C TYR A 29 -4.41 0.88 19.25
N TRP A 30 -4.54 0.71 17.93
CA TRP A 30 -5.35 1.58 17.07
C TRP A 30 -6.59 0.87 16.53
N SER A 31 -7.70 1.59 16.39
CA SER A 31 -8.86 1.10 15.64
C SER A 31 -8.58 1.20 14.14
N PRO A 32 -8.98 0.21 13.31
CA PRO A 32 -9.82 -0.96 13.66
C PRO A 32 -9.04 -2.22 14.08
N TYR A 33 -7.71 -2.18 14.19
CA TYR A 33 -6.89 -3.37 14.48
C TYR A 33 -7.11 -3.91 15.89
N ASN A 34 -7.24 -3.03 16.88
CA ASN A 34 -7.51 -3.42 18.27
C ASN A 34 -8.89 -4.07 18.45
N GLU A 35 -9.89 -3.68 17.64
CA GLU A 35 -11.23 -4.27 17.59
C GLU A 35 -11.15 -5.68 17.01
N LEU A 36 -10.41 -5.87 15.90
CA LEU A 36 -10.19 -7.20 15.32
C LEU A 36 -9.58 -8.18 16.32
N ILE A 37 -8.60 -7.74 17.13
CA ILE A 37 -7.98 -8.59 18.15
C ILE A 37 -9.01 -9.01 19.21
N LYS A 38 -9.92 -8.11 19.60
CA LYS A 38 -10.98 -8.41 20.58
C LYS A 38 -12.03 -9.36 20.01
N GLU A 39 -12.41 -9.20 18.75
CA GLU A 39 -13.46 -9.99 18.11
C GLU A 39 -12.99 -11.39 17.70
N GLU A 40 -11.81 -11.50 17.10
CA GLU A 40 -11.31 -12.77 16.52
C GLU A 40 -10.29 -13.47 17.43
N GLY A 41 -9.79 -12.78 18.46
CA GLY A 41 -8.68 -13.24 19.29
C GLY A 41 -7.32 -13.09 18.59
N LYS A 42 -6.24 -12.98 19.38
CA LYS A 42 -4.89 -12.64 18.89
C LYS A 42 -4.34 -13.59 17.82
N ARG A 43 -4.66 -14.89 17.88
CA ARG A 43 -4.16 -15.88 16.92
C ARG A 43 -4.88 -15.80 15.57
N ARG A 44 -6.21 -15.71 15.55
CA ARG A 44 -6.97 -15.66 14.29
C ARG A 44 -6.85 -14.29 13.62
N SER A 45 -6.96 -13.21 14.39
CA SER A 45 -6.70 -11.85 13.90
C SER A 45 -5.31 -11.71 13.28
N SER A 46 -4.28 -12.34 13.84
CA SER A 46 -2.93 -12.39 13.25
C SER A 46 -2.92 -13.05 11.87
N ARG A 47 -3.61 -14.20 11.70
CA ARG A 47 -3.70 -14.87 10.39
C ARG A 47 -4.47 -14.01 9.39
N ILE A 48 -5.56 -13.36 9.81
CA ILE A 48 -6.32 -12.43 8.97
C ILE A 48 -5.43 -11.27 8.52
N MET A 49 -4.64 -10.67 9.42
CA MET A 49 -3.71 -9.61 9.06
C MET A 49 -2.60 -10.06 8.11
N GLN A 50 -2.05 -11.27 8.30
CA GLN A 50 -1.08 -11.82 7.34
C GLN A 50 -1.72 -12.08 5.97
N ALA A 51 -2.99 -12.50 5.93
CA ALA A 51 -3.74 -12.65 4.70
C ALA A 51 -3.96 -11.30 3.99
N ILE A 52 -4.33 -10.26 4.75
CA ILE A 52 -4.47 -8.88 4.27
C ILE A 52 -3.13 -8.35 3.75
N TYR A 53 -2.05 -8.53 4.51
CA TYR A 53 -0.69 -8.17 4.10
C TYR A 53 -0.35 -8.81 2.74
N LYS A 54 -0.56 -10.13 2.61
CA LYS A 54 -0.22 -10.86 1.39
C LYS A 54 -0.94 -10.33 0.15
N ILE A 55 -2.19 -9.90 0.28
CA ILE A 55 -3.02 -9.42 -0.84
C ILE A 55 -2.75 -7.95 -1.16
N TYR A 56 -2.59 -7.11 -0.13
CA TYR A 56 -2.71 -5.66 -0.27
C TYR A 56 -1.42 -4.88 -0.04
N ASP A 57 -0.42 -5.48 0.60
CA ASP A 57 0.83 -4.79 0.88
C ASP A 57 1.72 -4.74 -0.39
N PRO A 58 2.20 -3.55 -0.82
CA PRO A 58 3.10 -3.44 -1.96
C PRO A 58 4.44 -4.20 -1.79
N LYS A 59 4.83 -4.49 -0.55
CA LYS A 59 6.04 -5.26 -0.22
C LYS A 59 5.80 -6.77 -0.25
N SER A 60 4.55 -7.21 -0.29
CA SER A 60 4.20 -8.63 -0.36
C SER A 60 4.75 -9.27 -1.63
N SER A 61 5.56 -10.32 -1.47
CA SER A 61 6.02 -11.15 -2.59
C SER A 61 4.85 -11.74 -3.39
N TYR A 62 3.77 -12.13 -2.70
CA TYR A 62 2.57 -12.69 -3.32
C TYR A 62 1.82 -11.67 -4.19
N GLN A 63 1.72 -10.42 -3.73
CA GLN A 63 1.11 -9.34 -4.50
C GLN A 63 1.96 -9.03 -5.74
N ASN A 64 3.29 -8.98 -5.56
CA ASN A 64 4.23 -8.70 -6.64
C ASN A 64 4.30 -9.81 -7.71
N SER A 65 4.10 -11.08 -7.34
CA SER A 65 4.06 -12.20 -8.27
C SER A 65 2.69 -12.39 -8.95
N SER A 66 1.64 -11.75 -8.43
CA SER A 66 0.25 -11.95 -8.88
C SER A 66 -0.30 -10.76 -9.67
N LYS A 67 0.56 -9.99 -10.36
CA LYS A 67 0.17 -8.74 -11.05
C LYS A 67 -0.96 -8.88 -12.06
N ASP A 68 -1.08 -10.05 -12.71
CA ASP A 68 -2.14 -10.32 -13.69
C ASP A 68 -3.45 -10.82 -13.05
N ARG A 69 -3.50 -10.95 -11.73
CA ARG A 69 -4.64 -11.50 -11.00
C ARG A 69 -5.49 -10.39 -10.41
N THR A 70 -6.80 -10.57 -10.50
CA THR A 70 -7.77 -9.68 -9.86
C THR A 70 -7.74 -9.82 -8.34
N GLU A 71 -8.12 -8.76 -7.62
CA GLU A 71 -8.26 -8.78 -6.15
C GLU A 71 -9.12 -9.97 -5.68
N LYS A 72 -10.22 -10.26 -6.39
CA LYS A 72 -11.13 -11.38 -6.07
C LYS A 72 -10.44 -12.75 -6.19
N GLN A 73 -9.60 -12.95 -7.20
CA GLN A 73 -8.85 -14.20 -7.36
C GLN A 73 -7.82 -14.36 -6.24
N MET A 74 -7.11 -13.29 -5.89
CA MET A 74 -6.15 -13.32 -4.78
C MET A 74 -6.84 -13.61 -3.43
N GLN A 75 -7.98 -12.96 -3.18
CA GLN A 75 -8.83 -13.20 -2.02
C GLN A 75 -9.28 -14.66 -1.91
N LYS A 76 -9.73 -15.25 -3.01
CA LYS A 76 -10.16 -16.65 -3.06
C LYS A 76 -8.99 -17.58 -2.72
N ASP A 77 -7.86 -17.41 -3.38
CA ASP A 77 -6.71 -18.30 -3.20
C ASP A 77 -6.14 -18.23 -1.77
N ILE A 78 -6.08 -17.04 -1.17
CA ILE A 78 -5.62 -16.87 0.22
C ILE A 78 -6.64 -17.44 1.20
N ALA A 79 -7.94 -17.26 0.95
CA ALA A 79 -8.99 -17.87 1.77
C ALA A 79 -8.91 -19.41 1.75
N GLU A 80 -8.79 -19.99 0.57
CA GLU A 80 -8.75 -21.45 0.38
C GLU A 80 -7.45 -22.08 0.88
N ASN A 81 -6.29 -21.52 0.52
CA ASN A 81 -4.99 -22.19 0.73
C ASN A 81 -4.25 -21.72 1.99
N TYR A 82 -4.47 -20.48 2.44
CA TYR A 82 -3.75 -19.93 3.59
C TYR A 82 -4.63 -19.87 4.85
N LEU A 83 -5.87 -19.39 4.73
CA LEU A 83 -6.81 -19.38 5.86
C LEU A 83 -7.44 -20.75 6.09
N ASN A 84 -7.56 -21.58 5.05
CA ASN A 84 -8.33 -22.84 5.03
C ASN A 84 -9.83 -22.61 5.29
N GLU A 85 -10.37 -21.50 4.82
CA GLU A 85 -11.76 -21.07 5.00
C GLU A 85 -12.34 -20.70 3.62
N LYS A 86 -12.95 -21.66 2.91
CA LYS A 86 -13.47 -21.41 1.54
C LYS A 86 -14.56 -20.34 1.48
N ASP A 87 -15.37 -20.27 2.54
CA ASP A 87 -16.48 -19.32 2.69
C ASP A 87 -16.07 -18.08 3.50
N PHE A 88 -14.79 -17.71 3.47
CA PHE A 88 -14.30 -16.53 4.19
C PHE A 88 -14.91 -15.23 3.64
N GLU A 89 -15.69 -14.55 4.48
CA GLU A 89 -16.40 -13.33 4.11
C GLU A 89 -15.51 -12.08 4.24
N TRP A 90 -14.75 -11.78 3.19
CA TRP A 90 -13.92 -10.57 3.10
C TRP A 90 -14.69 -9.25 3.32
N SER A 91 -16.00 -9.25 3.05
CA SER A 91 -16.89 -8.10 3.28
C SER A 91 -16.93 -7.67 4.74
N LYS A 92 -16.84 -8.60 5.70
CA LYS A 92 -16.82 -8.32 7.14
C LYS A 92 -15.62 -7.45 7.52
N TYR A 93 -14.50 -7.62 6.83
CA TYR A 93 -13.23 -6.94 7.12
C TYR A 93 -12.99 -5.71 6.23
N LYS A 94 -14.01 -5.21 5.51
CA LYS A 94 -13.85 -4.06 4.59
C LYS A 94 -13.24 -2.82 5.26
N LYS A 95 -13.67 -2.47 6.46
CA LYS A 95 -13.14 -1.33 7.22
C LYS A 95 -11.66 -1.54 7.59
N LEU A 96 -11.32 -2.74 8.03
CA LEU A 96 -9.95 -3.13 8.36
C LEU A 96 -9.03 -3.07 7.13
N ILE A 97 -9.49 -3.60 6.00
CA ILE A 97 -8.74 -3.57 4.73
C ILE A 97 -8.49 -2.13 4.28
N GLN A 98 -9.49 -1.25 4.40
CA GLN A 98 -9.34 0.17 4.05
C GLN A 98 -8.34 0.88 4.96
N ALA A 99 -8.41 0.64 6.27
CA ALA A 99 -7.43 1.17 7.21
C ALA A 99 -6.03 0.66 6.86
N TYR A 100 -5.89 -0.64 6.61
CA TYR A 100 -4.62 -1.26 6.23
C TYR A 100 -4.01 -0.63 4.98
N LYS A 101 -4.78 -0.50 3.89
CA LYS A 101 -4.32 0.12 2.64
C LYS A 101 -3.83 1.56 2.85
N LYS A 102 -4.44 2.28 3.80
CA LYS A 102 -4.05 3.65 4.16
C LYS A 102 -2.78 3.68 5.00
N ASP A 103 -2.63 2.76 5.95
CA ASP A 103 -1.57 2.80 6.95
C ASP A 103 -0.28 2.09 6.49
N SER A 104 -0.40 1.11 5.59
CA SER A 104 0.75 0.33 5.05
C SER A 104 1.61 1.09 4.04
N LYS A 105 1.04 2.09 3.35
CA LYS A 105 1.75 2.85 2.32
C LYS A 105 2.53 4.03 2.89
N THR A 106 3.78 4.12 2.48
CA THR A 106 4.66 5.28 2.70
C THR A 106 4.13 6.52 1.98
N PHE A 107 4.68 7.69 2.32
CA PHE A 107 4.36 8.92 1.62
C PHE A 107 4.69 8.81 0.12
N LEU A 108 5.88 8.28 -0.21
CA LEU A 108 6.29 8.09 -1.60
C LEU A 108 5.38 7.13 -2.37
N GLU A 109 4.91 6.05 -1.74
CA GLU A 109 3.95 5.12 -2.38
C GLU A 109 2.59 5.76 -2.63
N LYS A 110 2.10 6.60 -1.72
CA LYS A 110 0.86 7.37 -1.90
C LYS A 110 1.01 8.41 -2.99
N GLU A 111 2.13 9.12 -2.99
CA GLU A 111 2.47 10.12 -4.00
C GLU A 111 2.57 9.46 -5.37
N LEU A 112 3.24 8.31 -5.47
CA LEU A 112 3.35 7.56 -6.72
C LEU A 112 1.98 7.12 -7.25
N GLU A 113 1.11 6.57 -6.40
CA GLU A 113 -0.26 6.19 -6.78
C GLU A 113 -1.08 7.40 -7.26
N TYR A 114 -0.94 8.54 -6.59
CA TYR A 114 -1.57 9.79 -7.03
C TYR A 114 -1.10 10.19 -8.44
N TRP A 115 0.22 10.19 -8.68
CA TRP A 115 0.78 10.51 -10.00
C TRP A 115 0.34 9.52 -11.09
N GLU A 116 0.19 8.22 -10.77
CA GLU A 116 -0.30 7.24 -11.74
C GLU A 116 -1.75 7.52 -12.16
N ILE A 117 -2.61 7.87 -11.20
CA ILE A 117 -4.00 8.23 -11.48
C ILE A 117 -4.06 9.50 -12.34
N GLU A 118 -3.35 10.56 -11.95
CA GLU A 118 -3.32 11.84 -12.68
C GLU A 118 -2.80 11.65 -14.12
N LEU A 119 -1.73 10.88 -14.31
CA LEU A 119 -1.18 10.59 -15.64
C LEU A 119 -2.15 9.78 -16.51
N LEU A 120 -2.92 8.86 -15.91
CA LEU A 120 -3.96 8.09 -16.61
C LEU A 120 -5.15 8.97 -17.00
N GLU A 121 -5.70 9.74 -16.07
CA GLU A 121 -6.82 10.64 -16.33
C GLU A 121 -6.48 11.67 -17.41
N ARG A 122 -5.28 12.24 -17.33
CA ARG A 122 -4.76 13.17 -18.33
C ARG A 122 -4.61 12.52 -19.71
N ARG A 123 -4.10 11.29 -19.76
CA ARG A 123 -3.97 10.53 -21.01
C ARG A 123 -5.35 10.25 -21.63
N GLU A 124 -6.33 9.88 -20.83
CA GLU A 124 -7.69 9.64 -21.30
C GLU A 124 -8.35 10.94 -21.79
N TYR A 125 -8.20 12.05 -21.06
CA TYR A 125 -8.64 13.37 -21.51
C TYR A 125 -8.00 13.77 -22.84
N GLN A 126 -6.69 13.56 -22.99
CA GLN A 126 -5.99 13.84 -24.24
C GLN A 126 -6.53 13.01 -25.43
N ARG A 127 -6.98 11.78 -25.17
CA ARG A 127 -7.56 10.90 -26.21
C ARG A 127 -8.94 11.37 -26.66
N THR A 128 -9.72 12.02 -25.78
CA THR A 128 -11.04 12.56 -26.15
C THR A 128 -10.95 13.84 -26.95
N LEU A 129 -9.82 14.58 -26.89
CA LEU A 129 -9.61 15.80 -27.66
C LEU A 129 -9.37 15.52 -29.16
N PRO A 130 -10.22 16.03 -30.06
CA PRO A 130 -10.04 15.89 -31.50
C PRO A 130 -8.99 16.88 -32.05
N TRP A 131 -8.27 16.46 -33.08
CA TRP A 131 -7.15 17.24 -33.65
C TRP A 131 -7.60 18.46 -34.45
N ASP A 132 -8.78 18.42 -35.05
CA ASP A 132 -9.30 19.49 -35.91
C ASP A 132 -9.67 20.77 -35.14
N THR A 133 -10.09 20.62 -33.89
CA THR A 133 -10.67 21.71 -33.09
C THR A 133 -9.88 22.02 -31.82
N SER A 134 -9.10 21.06 -31.30
CA SER A 134 -8.33 21.20 -30.04
C SER A 134 -6.83 20.96 -30.20
N ALA A 135 -6.26 21.09 -31.41
CA ALA A 135 -4.83 20.85 -31.68
C ALA A 135 -3.87 21.56 -30.70
N LYS A 136 -4.09 22.86 -30.44
CA LYS A 136 -3.21 23.65 -29.56
C LYS A 136 -3.20 23.14 -28.12
N GLU A 137 -4.36 22.77 -27.60
CA GLU A 137 -4.49 22.21 -26.26
C GLU A 137 -3.80 20.84 -26.19
N LYS A 138 -4.02 20.00 -27.20
CA LYS A 138 -3.43 18.67 -27.31
C LYS A 138 -1.90 18.71 -27.39
N ASP A 139 -1.34 19.64 -28.18
CA ASP A 139 0.10 19.88 -28.25
C ASP A 139 0.67 20.37 -26.91
N SER A 140 -0.03 21.28 -26.23
CA SER A 140 0.40 21.74 -24.90
C SER A 140 0.42 20.59 -23.88
N LEU A 141 -0.55 19.68 -23.96
CA LEU A 141 -0.65 18.53 -23.08
C LEU A 141 0.50 17.54 -23.33
N LEU A 142 0.88 17.31 -24.60
CA LEU A 142 2.04 16.50 -24.99
C LEU A 142 3.34 17.06 -24.40
N VAL A 143 3.61 18.35 -24.62
CA VAL A 143 4.86 18.99 -24.17
C VAL A 143 4.99 18.97 -22.64
N THR A 144 3.87 19.17 -21.93
CA THR A 144 3.90 19.17 -20.46
C THR A 144 3.86 17.76 -19.86
N GLN A 145 3.50 16.73 -20.64
CA GLN A 145 3.47 15.34 -20.18
C GLN A 145 4.86 14.78 -19.88
N ASP A 146 5.87 15.15 -20.66
CA ASP A 146 7.25 14.71 -20.42
C ASP A 146 7.77 15.14 -19.04
N LYS A 147 7.50 16.40 -18.66
CA LYS A 147 7.90 16.93 -17.34
C LYS A 147 7.20 16.24 -16.17
N LEU A 148 5.93 15.90 -16.34
CA LEU A 148 5.18 15.14 -15.34
C LEU A 148 5.72 13.71 -15.23
N PHE A 149 6.07 13.11 -16.36
CA PHE A 149 6.66 11.77 -16.38
C PHE A 149 8.06 11.75 -15.74
N GLU A 150 8.90 12.77 -15.95
CA GLU A 150 10.18 12.91 -15.25
C GLU A 150 10.00 13.01 -13.73
N SER A 151 8.99 13.77 -13.27
CA SER A 151 8.67 13.89 -11.85
C SER A 151 8.23 12.55 -11.25
N TYR A 152 7.38 11.81 -11.98
CA TYR A 152 6.99 10.44 -11.64
C TYR A 152 8.20 9.49 -11.55
N LEU A 153 9.08 9.49 -12.54
CA LEU A 153 10.30 8.66 -12.56
C LEU A 153 11.22 8.98 -11.38
N LYS A 154 11.33 10.25 -11.00
CA LYS A 154 12.12 10.68 -9.84
C LYS A 154 11.57 10.10 -8.54
N ILE A 155 10.25 10.19 -8.31
CA ILE A 155 9.59 9.63 -7.12
C ILE A 155 9.76 8.11 -7.08
N LYS A 156 9.57 7.45 -8.23
CA LYS A 156 9.78 6.00 -8.34
C LYS A 156 11.19 5.58 -7.96
N LYS A 157 12.21 6.30 -8.45
CA LYS A 157 13.60 6.04 -8.10
C LYS A 157 13.87 6.23 -6.61
N GLN A 158 13.33 7.28 -6.01
CA GLN A 158 13.45 7.51 -4.56
C GLN A 158 12.81 6.36 -3.75
N LEU A 159 11.68 5.83 -4.20
CA LEU A 159 11.04 4.68 -3.56
C LEU A 159 11.86 3.39 -3.69
N GLU A 160 12.49 3.16 -4.85
CA GLU A 160 13.41 2.04 -5.05
C GLU A 160 14.62 2.15 -4.11
N GLU A 161 15.23 3.34 -4.01
CA GLU A 161 16.33 3.63 -3.07
C GLU A 161 15.91 3.43 -1.60
N GLU A 162 14.68 3.82 -1.20
CA GLU A 162 14.16 3.59 0.16
C GLU A 162 14.03 2.09 0.48
N ARG A 163 13.58 1.29 -0.49
CA ARG A 163 13.43 -0.18 -0.36
C ARG A 163 14.78 -0.90 -0.31
N GLU A 164 15.76 -0.46 -1.09
CA GLU A 164 17.12 -1.02 -1.08
C GLU A 164 17.88 -0.64 0.20
N ASN A 165 17.72 0.59 0.71
CA ASN A 165 18.39 1.01 1.93
C ASN A 165 17.79 0.36 3.18
N SER A 166 16.46 0.14 3.22
CA SER A 166 15.80 -0.59 4.32
C SER A 166 16.19 -2.07 4.38
N THR A 167 16.60 -2.68 3.25
CA THR A 167 17.11 -4.06 3.22
C THR A 167 18.60 -4.17 3.57
N THR A 168 19.39 -3.09 3.38
CA THR A 168 20.85 -3.12 3.54
C THR A 168 21.34 -2.72 4.95
N HIS A 169 20.59 -1.91 5.70
CA HIS A 169 20.89 -1.63 7.11
C HIS A 169 20.06 -2.54 8.00
N GLY A 170 20.67 -3.60 8.54
CA GLY A 170 19.99 -4.59 9.36
C GLY A 170 19.05 -3.98 10.39
N ASN A 171 17.75 -4.23 10.23
CA ASN A 171 16.63 -4.06 11.17
C ASN A 171 16.80 -3.00 12.28
N THR A 172 17.32 -1.82 11.95
CA THR A 172 17.40 -0.70 12.89
C THR A 172 16.44 0.36 12.42
N HIS A 173 15.14 0.07 12.51
CA HIS A 173 14.11 1.07 12.31
C HIS A 173 13.97 1.89 13.58
N ARG A 174 14.08 3.22 13.46
CA ARG A 174 13.86 4.17 14.56
C ARG A 174 12.49 3.90 15.18
N SER A 175 12.49 3.56 16.47
CA SER A 175 11.26 3.44 17.26
C SER A 175 10.47 4.75 17.18
N LEU A 176 9.13 4.66 17.12
CA LEU A 176 8.25 5.83 17.22
C LEU A 176 8.56 6.74 18.43
N LEU A 177 9.21 6.22 19.48
CA LEU A 177 9.64 6.98 20.65
C LEU A 177 10.82 7.92 20.37
N GLU A 178 11.70 7.57 19.44
CA GLU A 178 12.84 8.41 19.05
C GLU A 178 12.42 9.55 18.14
N ALA A 179 11.45 9.32 17.26
CA ALA A 179 10.89 10.35 16.36
C ALA A 179 10.09 11.45 17.10
N ARG A 180 9.79 11.25 18.39
CA ARG A 180 9.01 12.19 19.21
C ARG A 180 9.84 13.23 19.96
N LYS A 181 11.17 13.14 19.87
CA LYS A 181 12.13 13.99 20.60
C LYS A 181 12.99 14.91 19.73
N SER A 182 12.81 14.94 18.41
CA SER A 182 13.51 15.90 17.52
C SER A 182 12.57 16.97 17.00
#